data_AF-A0A6D2KRF2-F1
#
_entry.id   AF-A0A6D2KRF2-F1
#
_cell.length_a   1.000
_cell.length_b   1.000
_cell.length_c   1.000
_cell.angle_alpha   90.00
_cell.angle_beta   90.00
_cell.angle_gamma   90.00
#
_symmetry.space_group_name_H-M   'P 1'
#
loop_
_entity.id
_entity.type
_entity.pdbx_description
1 polymer ?
#
loop_
_entity_poly.entity_id
_entity_poly.type
_entity_poly.pdbx_seq_one_letter_code
_entity_poly.pdbx_strand_id
1 'polypeptide(L)'
;MKNEKRMLYLRYSLPYLPQTRESAKLFSKRPNSVVVCAARGPRPRSPRVWKTRKKIGSISKAAKMISCIKELSNVKEEVYGALDSFIAWELEFPIVIVKKALAILEDQREWKKIIQVTKWMLSKGQGRTMGTYFSLLNALAEDNRLDEAEELWNKLFMQHLEGTPRKFFNKMISIYYKRDMHHKLFEVFADMEELGVKPNIAIVSMVGKVFMKLEMTDKYEKLMKKYPPPQWEFRYIKGRRVKVKAKQLSELSDGEGGVSSDEDKTDNEIEIKSEILSDEEANQDGEDLSEEEEEEEEEKEKELLGGNQVQIVTSGLGHLDSS
;
A
#
# COMPACT_ATOMS: atom_id res chain seq x y z
N MET A 1 -78.61 -22.56 27.06
CA MET A 1 -78.14 -22.17 28.40
C MET A 1 -76.62 -22.35 28.45
N LYS A 2 -75.95 -21.45 29.18
CA LYS A 2 -74.54 -21.04 29.03
C LYS A 2 -73.51 -22.18 29.15
N ASN A 3 -72.60 -22.28 28.18
CA ASN A 3 -71.34 -23.03 28.30
C ASN A 3 -70.24 -22.07 28.78
N GLU A 4 -69.81 -22.27 30.02
CA GLU A 4 -68.92 -21.39 30.77
C GLU A 4 -67.46 -21.84 30.61
N LYS A 5 -66.61 -20.91 30.17
CA LYS A 5 -65.16 -21.08 29.96
C LYS A 5 -64.47 -21.29 31.31
N ARG A 6 -63.83 -22.44 31.53
CA ARG A 6 -62.91 -22.63 32.67
C ARG A 6 -61.50 -22.16 32.27
N MET A 7 -61.12 -20.97 32.76
CA MET A 7 -59.73 -20.51 32.79
C MET A 7 -58.95 -21.29 33.85
N LEU A 8 -57.83 -21.89 33.45
CA LEU A 8 -56.83 -22.46 34.36
C LEU A 8 -55.90 -21.33 34.81
N TYR A 9 -56.01 -20.94 36.09
CA TYR A 9 -55.05 -20.06 36.76
C TYR A 9 -54.07 -20.93 37.56
N LEU A 10 -52.77 -20.83 37.26
CA LEU A 10 -51.72 -21.39 38.10
C LEU A 10 -51.68 -20.61 39.43
N ARG A 11 -51.99 -21.29 40.53
CA ARG A 11 -51.77 -20.79 41.88
C ARG A 11 -50.28 -20.88 42.20
N TYR A 12 -49.66 -19.74 42.49
CA TYR A 12 -48.33 -19.68 43.10
C TYR A 12 -48.35 -20.36 44.47
N SER A 13 -47.48 -21.35 44.67
CA SER A 13 -47.20 -21.93 45.99
C SER A 13 -46.22 -21.05 46.75
N LEU A 14 -46.64 -20.54 47.92
CA LEU A 14 -45.78 -19.88 48.90
C LEU A 14 -44.75 -20.86 49.48
N PRO A 15 -43.48 -20.47 49.69
CA PRO A 15 -42.51 -21.32 50.35
C PRO A 15 -42.78 -21.41 51.86
N TYR A 16 -42.69 -22.64 52.34
CA TYR A 16 -42.87 -23.11 53.71
C TYR A 16 -41.72 -22.62 54.61
N LEU A 17 -42.04 -21.89 55.69
CA LEU A 17 -41.11 -21.57 56.78
C LEU A 17 -41.11 -22.72 57.80
N PRO A 18 -39.98 -23.43 58.04
CA PRO A 18 -39.94 -24.38 59.12
C PRO A 18 -39.80 -23.66 60.47
N GLN A 19 -40.64 -24.13 61.38
CA GLN A 19 -40.79 -23.71 62.76
C GLN A 19 -39.55 -24.06 63.59
N THR A 20 -39.06 -23.09 64.33
CA THR A 20 -37.98 -23.19 65.30
C THR A 20 -38.35 -24.12 66.45
N ARG A 21 -37.51 -25.12 66.71
CA ARG A 21 -37.31 -25.74 68.03
C ARG A 21 -36.04 -26.59 68.03
N GLU A 22 -35.02 -26.13 68.75
CA GLU A 22 -34.50 -26.81 69.96
C GLU A 22 -33.17 -26.20 70.38
N SER A 23 -33.13 -25.76 71.64
CA SER A 23 -31.99 -25.18 72.32
C SER A 23 -31.02 -26.27 72.75
N ALA A 24 -30.06 -26.60 71.90
CA ALA A 24 -28.89 -27.38 72.30
C ALA A 24 -27.97 -26.50 73.15
N LYS A 25 -27.92 -26.78 74.46
CA LYS A 25 -26.97 -26.20 75.42
C LYS A 25 -25.54 -26.54 74.96
N LEU A 26 -24.84 -25.55 74.43
CA LEU A 26 -23.42 -25.67 74.13
C LEU A 26 -22.63 -25.72 75.44
N PHE A 27 -22.18 -26.90 75.83
CA PHE A 27 -21.16 -27.07 76.85
C PHE A 27 -19.87 -26.39 76.39
N SER A 28 -19.54 -25.30 77.08
CA SER A 28 -18.25 -24.62 76.99
C SER A 28 -17.15 -25.53 77.55
N LYS A 29 -16.37 -26.13 76.66
CA LYS A 29 -15.00 -26.59 76.94
C LYS A 29 -14.14 -26.22 75.74
N ARG A 30 -13.63 -24.98 75.73
CA ARG A 30 -12.57 -24.58 74.79
C ARG A 30 -11.23 -25.09 75.35
N PRO A 31 -10.47 -25.95 74.65
CA PRO A 31 -9.04 -25.99 74.90
C PRO A 31 -8.45 -24.66 74.41
N ASN A 32 -7.71 -23.98 75.27
CA ASN A 32 -6.89 -22.82 74.89
C ASN A 32 -5.74 -23.29 73.99
N SER A 33 -6.00 -23.47 72.69
CA SER A 33 -4.94 -23.41 71.69
C SER A 33 -4.89 -21.96 71.20
N VAL A 34 -4.16 -21.11 71.93
CA VAL A 34 -3.73 -19.82 71.40
C VAL A 34 -2.72 -20.14 70.30
N VAL A 35 -3.21 -20.27 69.06
CA VAL A 35 -2.34 -20.19 67.91
C VAL A 35 -1.96 -18.73 67.82
N VAL A 36 -0.73 -18.40 68.23
CA VAL A 36 -0.11 -17.14 67.87
C VAL A 36 -0.01 -17.16 66.35
N CYS A 37 -0.97 -16.53 65.69
CA CYS A 37 -0.80 -16.14 64.30
C CYS A 37 0.44 -15.25 64.30
N ALA A 38 1.60 -15.79 63.91
CA ALA A 38 2.73 -14.97 63.52
C ALA A 38 2.14 -13.90 62.60
N ALA A 39 2.38 -12.62 62.93
CA ALA A 39 1.82 -11.48 62.24
C ALA A 39 2.17 -11.61 60.75
N ARG A 40 1.33 -12.29 59.98
CA ARG A 40 1.35 -12.22 58.54
C ARG A 40 0.97 -10.77 58.30
N GLY A 41 2.00 -9.96 58.02
CA GLY A 41 1.86 -8.55 57.70
C GLY A 41 0.78 -8.35 56.63
N PRO A 42 0.36 -7.10 56.39
CA PRO A 42 -0.74 -6.77 55.50
C PRO A 42 -0.65 -7.63 54.24
N ARG A 43 -1.68 -8.47 53.97
CA ARG A 43 -1.71 -9.33 52.78
C ARG A 43 -1.23 -8.47 51.61
N PRO A 44 -0.14 -8.84 50.91
CA PRO A 44 0.40 -7.98 49.87
C PRO A 44 -0.71 -7.75 48.84
N ARG A 45 -1.26 -6.54 48.86
CA ARG A 45 -2.16 -6.05 47.82
C ARG A 45 -1.23 -5.72 46.66
N SER A 46 -0.82 -6.75 45.91
CA SER A 46 -0.38 -6.49 44.54
C SER A 46 -1.52 -5.69 43.90
N PRO A 47 -1.26 -4.49 43.36
CA PRO A 47 -2.30 -3.79 42.61
C PRO A 47 -2.86 -4.79 41.60
N ARG A 48 -4.18 -4.85 41.44
CA ARG A 48 -4.81 -5.63 40.36
C ARG A 48 -4.42 -4.93 39.07
N VAL A 49 -3.17 -5.10 38.66
CA VAL A 49 -2.66 -4.60 37.39
C VAL A 49 -3.29 -5.51 36.37
N TRP A 50 -4.36 -5.04 35.77
CA TRP A 50 -4.85 -5.60 34.52
C TRP A 50 -3.65 -5.49 33.58
N LYS A 51 -2.94 -6.61 33.36
CA LYS A 51 -1.89 -6.65 32.36
C LYS A 51 -2.60 -6.41 31.04
N THR A 52 -2.52 -5.19 30.53
CA THR A 52 -2.92 -4.90 29.16
C THR A 52 -2.05 -5.80 28.30
N ARG A 53 -2.64 -6.79 27.63
CA ARG A 53 -1.89 -7.52 26.61
C ARG A 53 -1.58 -6.48 25.53
N LYS A 54 -0.29 -6.23 25.29
CA LYS A 54 0.12 -5.36 24.17
C LYS A 54 -0.52 -5.94 22.91
N LYS A 55 -1.28 -5.11 22.19
CA LYS A 55 -1.84 -5.52 20.89
C LYS A 55 -0.66 -5.82 19.96
N ILE A 56 -0.70 -6.97 19.32
CA ILE A 56 0.30 -7.32 18.30
C ILE A 56 0.07 -6.35 17.13
N GLY A 57 1.12 -5.62 16.74
CA GLY A 57 1.04 -4.66 15.63
C GLY A 57 0.80 -5.36 14.29
N SER A 58 0.26 -4.62 13.32
CA SER A 58 0.00 -5.12 11.96
C SER A 58 1.27 -5.66 11.29
N ILE A 59 2.41 -4.99 11.49
CA ILE A 59 3.72 -5.39 10.96
C ILE A 59 4.17 -6.73 11.55
N SER A 60 4.06 -6.91 12.87
CA SER A 60 4.43 -8.17 13.52
C SER A 60 3.54 -9.33 13.08
N LYS A 61 2.25 -9.08 12.84
CA LYS A 61 1.33 -10.08 12.26
C LYS A 61 1.73 -10.44 10.83
N ALA A 62 2.05 -9.44 10.01
CA ALA A 62 2.51 -9.65 8.62
C ALA A 62 3.80 -10.47 8.57
N ALA A 63 4.77 -10.15 9.43
CA ALA A 63 6.02 -10.90 9.56
C ALA A 63 5.77 -12.36 9.98
N LYS A 64 4.86 -12.59 10.92
CA LYS A 64 4.47 -13.95 11.32
C LYS A 64 3.83 -14.72 10.16
N MET A 65 2.93 -14.07 9.42
CA MET A 65 2.30 -14.66 8.23
C MET A 65 3.34 -15.04 7.18
N ILE A 66 4.31 -14.16 6.91
CA ILE A 66 5.41 -14.42 5.98
C ILE A 66 6.28 -15.58 6.45
N SER A 67 6.63 -15.66 7.74
CA SER A 67 7.39 -16.79 8.30
C SER A 67 6.70 -18.11 7.98
N CYS A 68 5.38 -18.18 8.20
CA CYS A 68 4.60 -19.37 7.87
C CYS A 68 4.62 -19.66 6.37
N ILE A 69 4.46 -18.65 5.50
CA ILE A 69 4.42 -18.85 4.05
C ILE A 69 5.78 -19.27 3.48
N LYS A 70 6.88 -18.78 4.05
CA LYS A 70 8.24 -19.08 3.62
C LYS A 70 8.66 -20.52 3.90
N GLU A 71 8.19 -21.08 5.01
CA GLU A 71 8.50 -22.46 5.40
C GLU A 71 7.82 -23.50 4.49
N LEU A 72 6.78 -23.10 3.75
CA LEU A 72 5.97 -24.00 2.91
C LEU A 72 6.54 -24.20 1.51
N SER A 73 6.19 -25.33 0.90
CA SER A 73 6.46 -25.59 -0.50
C SER A 73 5.73 -24.57 -1.40
N ASN A 74 6.12 -24.53 -2.67
CA ASN A 74 5.44 -23.71 -3.68
C ASN A 74 4.14 -24.36 -4.20
N VAL A 75 3.61 -25.36 -3.50
CA VAL A 75 2.33 -26.00 -3.82
C VAL A 75 1.20 -25.07 -3.41
N LYS A 76 0.26 -24.82 -4.33
CA LYS A 76 -0.87 -23.91 -4.13
C LYS A 76 -1.68 -24.27 -2.87
N GLU A 77 -1.98 -25.55 -2.68
CA GLU A 77 -2.84 -26.04 -1.59
C GLU A 77 -2.23 -25.78 -0.20
N GLU A 78 -0.92 -25.99 -0.04
CA GLU A 78 -0.22 -25.74 1.23
C GLU A 78 -0.26 -24.26 1.60
N VAL A 79 0.08 -23.39 0.64
CA VAL A 79 0.11 -21.94 0.85
C VAL A 79 -1.28 -21.41 1.14
N TYR A 80 -2.29 -21.86 0.39
CA TYR A 80 -3.68 -21.41 0.58
C TYR A 80 -4.25 -21.95 1.88
N GLY A 81 -3.95 -23.20 2.25
CA GLY A 81 -4.37 -23.78 3.53
C GLY A 81 -3.76 -23.06 4.73
N ALA A 82 -2.48 -22.71 4.66
CA ALA A 82 -1.83 -21.93 5.71
C ALA A 82 -2.40 -20.51 5.82
N LEU A 83 -2.64 -19.85 4.70
CA LEU A 83 -3.28 -18.53 4.67
C LEU A 83 -4.73 -18.57 5.18
N ASP A 84 -5.51 -19.58 4.82
CA ASP A 84 -6.87 -19.79 5.33
C ASP A 84 -6.87 -20.10 6.84
N SER A 85 -5.90 -20.89 7.31
CA SER A 85 -5.70 -21.13 8.74
C SER A 85 -5.35 -19.84 9.48
N PHE A 86 -4.60 -18.93 8.86
CA PHE A 86 -4.26 -17.63 9.43
C PHE A 86 -5.49 -16.72 9.53
N ILE A 87 -6.33 -16.69 8.49
CA ILE A 87 -7.62 -15.96 8.52
C ILE A 87 -8.55 -16.51 9.59
N ALA A 88 -8.60 -17.82 9.80
CA ALA A 88 -9.54 -18.42 10.76
C ALA A 88 -9.41 -17.88 12.20
N TRP A 89 -8.27 -17.28 12.56
CA TRP A 89 -8.04 -16.65 13.86
C TRP A 89 -8.33 -15.14 13.90
N GLU A 90 -8.57 -14.51 12.75
CA GLU A 90 -8.85 -13.07 12.64
C GLU A 90 -10.36 -12.84 12.47
N LEU A 91 -10.88 -11.81 13.13
CA LEU A 91 -12.31 -11.48 13.12
C LEU A 91 -12.74 -10.83 11.79
N GLU A 92 -11.82 -10.15 11.12
CA GLU A 92 -12.00 -9.45 9.86
C GLU A 92 -10.93 -9.88 8.86
N PHE A 93 -11.20 -9.73 7.56
CA PHE A 93 -10.21 -10.08 6.55
C PHE A 93 -8.97 -9.19 6.71
N PRO A 94 -7.76 -9.76 6.85
CA PRO A 94 -6.57 -9.01 7.24
C PRO A 94 -5.94 -8.25 6.05
N ILE A 95 -6.69 -7.38 5.36
CA ILE A 95 -6.24 -6.70 4.12
C ILE A 95 -4.96 -5.88 4.32
N VAL A 96 -4.89 -5.09 5.39
CA VAL A 96 -3.72 -4.26 5.73
C VAL A 96 -2.50 -5.14 6.02
N ILE A 97 -2.71 -6.25 6.73
CA ILE A 97 -1.64 -7.21 7.07
C ILE A 97 -1.11 -7.88 5.80
N VAL A 98 -2.00 -8.24 4.87
CA VAL A 98 -1.63 -8.82 3.58
C VAL A 98 -0.92 -7.79 2.70
N LYS A 99 -1.39 -6.54 2.62
CA LYS A 99 -0.73 -5.44 1.90
C LYS A 99 0.70 -5.24 2.42
N LYS A 100 0.87 -5.12 3.74
CA LYS A 100 2.20 -5.02 4.39
C LYS A 100 3.06 -6.26 4.12
N ALA A 101 2.47 -7.46 4.14
CA ALA A 101 3.22 -8.67 3.85
C ALA A 101 3.67 -8.75 2.39
N LEU A 102 2.84 -8.30 1.45
CA LEU A 102 3.20 -8.22 0.03
C LEU A 102 4.36 -7.24 -0.19
N ALA A 103 4.35 -6.09 0.47
CA ALA A 103 5.46 -5.13 0.43
C ALA A 103 6.78 -5.75 0.92
N ILE A 104 6.75 -6.44 2.08
CA ILE A 104 7.94 -7.13 2.61
C ILE A 104 8.41 -8.27 1.67
N LEU A 105 7.49 -8.99 1.03
CA LEU A 105 7.83 -10.03 0.06
C LEU A 105 8.43 -9.44 -1.23
N GLU A 106 7.99 -8.25 -1.65
CA GLU A 106 8.52 -7.51 -2.79
C GLU A 106 9.96 -7.06 -2.54
N ASP A 107 10.25 -6.56 -1.33
CA ASP A 107 11.62 -6.24 -0.89
C ASP A 107 12.52 -7.47 -0.92
N GLN A 108 11.98 -8.64 -0.59
CA GLN A 108 12.68 -9.92 -0.61
C GLN A 108 12.75 -10.55 -2.01
N ARG A 109 12.06 -9.99 -3.00
CA ARG A 109 11.96 -10.48 -4.39
C ARG A 109 11.43 -11.92 -4.52
N GLU A 110 10.57 -12.34 -3.59
CA GLU A 110 9.93 -13.66 -3.60
C GLU A 110 8.69 -13.67 -4.51
N TRP A 111 8.90 -13.46 -5.82
CA TRP A 111 7.83 -13.24 -6.81
C TRP A 111 6.79 -14.37 -6.85
N LYS A 112 7.21 -15.62 -6.69
CA LYS A 112 6.30 -16.79 -6.66
C LYS A 112 5.32 -16.72 -5.50
N LYS A 113 5.80 -16.36 -4.31
CA LYS A 113 4.96 -16.23 -3.11
C LYS A 113 4.04 -15.01 -3.23
N ILE A 114 4.51 -13.90 -3.80
CA ILE A 114 3.67 -12.73 -4.13
C ILE A 114 2.50 -13.14 -5.03
N ILE A 115 2.77 -13.85 -6.13
CA ILE A 115 1.73 -14.33 -7.04
C ILE A 115 0.70 -15.20 -6.30
N GLN A 116 1.16 -16.12 -5.44
CA GLN A 116 0.27 -17.00 -4.68
C GLN A 116 -0.60 -16.24 -3.67
N VAL A 117 0.01 -15.35 -2.87
CA VAL A 117 -0.71 -14.56 -1.86
C VAL A 117 -1.70 -13.62 -2.54
N THR A 118 -1.31 -12.94 -3.62
CA THR A 118 -2.21 -12.04 -4.35
C THR A 118 -3.35 -12.81 -5.01
N LYS A 119 -3.09 -13.94 -5.67
CA LYS A 119 -4.16 -14.79 -6.24
C LYS A 119 -5.09 -15.36 -5.17
N TRP A 120 -4.56 -15.72 -4.01
CA TRP A 120 -5.37 -16.17 -2.87
C TRP A 120 -6.26 -15.03 -2.37
N MET A 121 -5.72 -13.83 -2.15
CA MET A 121 -6.46 -12.66 -1.71
C MET A 121 -7.61 -12.33 -2.67
N LEU A 122 -7.34 -12.33 -3.98
CA LEU A 122 -8.34 -12.13 -5.02
C LEU A 122 -9.40 -13.24 -5.06
N SER A 123 -9.01 -14.50 -4.79
CA SER A 123 -9.96 -15.63 -4.74
C SER A 123 -10.97 -15.55 -3.60
N LYS A 124 -10.65 -14.83 -2.53
CA LYS A 124 -11.57 -14.52 -1.43
C LYS A 124 -12.46 -13.30 -1.73
N GLY A 125 -12.32 -12.71 -2.91
CA GLY A 125 -13.03 -11.50 -3.33
C GLY A 125 -12.50 -10.22 -2.69
N GLN A 126 -11.31 -10.26 -2.08
CA GLN A 126 -10.72 -9.13 -1.34
C GLN A 126 -9.61 -8.46 -2.15
N GLY A 127 -9.38 -7.18 -1.88
CA GLY A 127 -8.30 -6.42 -2.52
C GLY A 127 -8.44 -6.28 -4.04
N ARG A 128 -9.66 -6.14 -4.57
CA ARG A 128 -9.92 -5.92 -6.01
C ARG A 128 -9.62 -4.47 -6.41
N THR A 129 -8.40 -4.02 -6.18
CA THR A 129 -7.93 -2.66 -6.48
C THR A 129 -6.96 -2.68 -7.66
N MET A 130 -6.87 -1.56 -8.40
CA MET A 130 -5.89 -1.40 -9.49
C MET A 130 -4.45 -1.58 -8.98
N GLY A 131 -4.15 -1.19 -7.74
CA GLY A 131 -2.86 -1.45 -7.10
C GLY A 131 -2.54 -2.95 -7.01
N THR A 132 -3.49 -3.76 -6.54
CA THR A 132 -3.32 -5.20 -6.39
C THR A 132 -3.09 -5.88 -7.75
N TYR A 133 -3.86 -5.51 -8.77
CA TYR A 133 -3.66 -6.03 -10.12
C TYR A 133 -2.31 -5.63 -10.70
N PHE A 134 -1.86 -4.40 -10.45
CA PHE A 134 -0.54 -3.94 -10.88
C PHE A 134 0.59 -4.72 -10.20
N SER A 135 0.51 -4.95 -8.88
CA SER A 135 1.49 -5.76 -8.16
C SER A 135 1.52 -7.20 -8.67
N LEU A 136 0.36 -7.80 -8.98
CA LEU A 136 0.28 -9.12 -9.59
C LEU A 136 0.94 -9.15 -10.98
N LEU A 137 0.64 -8.16 -11.83
CA LEU A 137 1.25 -8.03 -13.16
C LEU A 137 2.77 -7.87 -13.06
N ASN A 138 3.24 -7.05 -12.11
CA ASN A 138 4.65 -6.86 -11.82
C ASN A 138 5.31 -8.19 -11.44
N ALA A 139 4.74 -8.92 -10.48
CA ALA A 139 5.29 -10.18 -10.01
C ALA A 139 5.30 -11.26 -11.10
N LEU A 140 4.25 -11.37 -11.93
CA LEU A 140 4.20 -12.30 -13.06
C LEU A 140 5.28 -11.99 -14.10
N ALA A 141 5.53 -10.71 -14.35
CA ALA A 141 6.55 -10.26 -15.27
C ALA A 141 7.97 -10.63 -14.81
N GLU A 142 8.25 -10.45 -13.52
CA GLU A 142 9.56 -10.77 -12.91
C GLU A 142 9.76 -12.29 -12.70
N ASP A 143 8.69 -13.08 -12.49
CA ASP A 143 8.73 -14.56 -12.46
C ASP A 143 8.76 -15.19 -13.88
N ASN A 144 8.94 -14.39 -14.94
CA ASN A 144 8.98 -14.79 -16.35
C ASN A 144 7.71 -15.46 -16.91
N ARG A 145 6.57 -15.40 -16.22
CA ARG A 145 5.29 -15.98 -16.65
C ARG A 145 4.52 -15.02 -17.56
N LEU A 146 4.97 -14.87 -18.81
CA LEU A 146 4.38 -13.94 -19.79
C LEU A 146 2.89 -14.21 -20.02
N ASP A 147 2.56 -15.48 -20.27
CA ASP A 147 1.25 -15.84 -20.81
C ASP A 147 0.14 -15.46 -19.82
N GLU A 148 0.41 -15.67 -18.53
CA GLU A 148 -0.50 -15.26 -17.45
C GLU A 148 -0.54 -13.75 -17.26
N ALA A 149 0.58 -13.05 -17.49
CA ALA A 149 0.62 -11.59 -17.43
C ALA A 149 -0.21 -10.98 -18.58
N GLU A 150 -0.13 -11.54 -19.78
CA GLU A 150 -0.93 -11.13 -20.93
C GLU A 150 -2.41 -11.46 -20.73
N GLU A 151 -2.73 -12.63 -20.20
CA GLU A 151 -4.11 -12.99 -19.89
C GLU A 151 -4.72 -12.03 -18.85
N LEU A 152 -3.94 -11.67 -17.83
CA LEU A 152 -4.35 -10.68 -16.83
C LEU A 152 -4.51 -9.29 -17.47
N TRP A 153 -3.56 -8.86 -18.29
CA TRP A 153 -3.62 -7.58 -19.01
C TRP A 153 -4.87 -7.51 -19.89
N ASN A 154 -5.14 -8.52 -20.71
CA ASN A 154 -6.30 -8.54 -21.61
C ASN A 154 -7.61 -8.50 -20.82
N LYS A 155 -7.71 -9.25 -19.71
CA LYS A 155 -8.89 -9.20 -18.82
C LYS A 155 -9.12 -7.79 -18.27
N LEU A 156 -8.06 -7.15 -17.77
CA LEU A 156 -8.15 -5.80 -17.20
C LEU A 156 -8.47 -4.77 -18.28
N PHE A 157 -7.84 -4.87 -19.44
CA PHE A 157 -8.01 -3.97 -20.56
C PHE A 157 -9.45 -4.06 -21.12
N MET A 158 -10.01 -5.27 -21.26
CA MET A 158 -11.40 -5.44 -21.69
C MET A 158 -12.41 -4.94 -20.63
N GLN A 159 -12.08 -5.08 -19.35
CA GLN A 159 -12.99 -4.69 -18.26
C GLN A 159 -12.93 -3.18 -17.96
N HIS A 160 -11.78 -2.54 -18.17
CA HIS A 160 -11.48 -1.17 -17.77
C HIS A 160 -10.83 -0.38 -18.91
N LEU A 161 -11.44 -0.40 -20.09
CA LEU A 161 -10.87 0.12 -21.34
C LEU A 161 -10.37 1.58 -21.21
N GLU A 162 -11.21 2.49 -20.75
CA GLU A 162 -10.84 3.91 -20.53
C GLU A 162 -10.22 4.15 -19.14
N GLY A 163 -10.48 3.26 -18.17
CA GLY A 163 -10.04 3.41 -16.78
C GLY A 163 -8.67 2.79 -16.49
N THR A 164 -7.96 2.26 -17.49
CA THR A 164 -6.68 1.59 -17.27
C THR A 164 -5.58 2.62 -16.96
N PRO A 165 -4.98 2.59 -15.76
CA PRO A 165 -3.99 3.60 -15.39
C PRO A 165 -2.74 3.54 -16.27
N ARG A 166 -2.15 4.71 -16.59
CA ARG A 166 -0.92 4.85 -17.39
C ARG A 166 0.23 3.89 -16.99
N LYS A 167 0.36 3.58 -15.69
CA LYS A 167 1.40 2.69 -15.16
C LYS A 167 1.33 1.27 -15.76
N PHE A 168 0.16 0.78 -16.13
CA PHE A 168 0.02 -0.55 -16.72
C PHE A 168 0.58 -0.62 -18.14
N PHE A 169 0.21 0.34 -19.01
CA PHE A 169 0.78 0.45 -20.37
C PHE A 169 2.31 0.53 -20.31
N ASN A 170 2.84 1.37 -19.43
CA ASN A 170 4.28 1.50 -19.25
C ASN A 170 4.95 0.16 -18.87
N LYS A 171 4.32 -0.62 -17.97
CA LYS A 171 4.84 -1.92 -17.56
C LYS A 171 4.77 -2.93 -18.71
N MET A 172 3.66 -3.03 -19.43
CA MET A 172 3.51 -3.94 -20.58
C MET A 172 4.51 -3.65 -21.69
N ILE A 173 4.67 -2.38 -22.07
CA ILE A 173 5.68 -1.96 -23.05
C ILE A 173 7.08 -2.31 -22.56
N SER A 174 7.39 -2.11 -21.28
CA SER A 174 8.69 -2.50 -20.71
C SER A 174 8.92 -4.02 -20.78
N ILE A 175 7.90 -4.84 -20.52
CA ILE A 175 7.98 -6.31 -20.62
C ILE A 175 8.28 -6.72 -22.06
N TYR A 176 7.52 -6.21 -23.03
CA TYR A 176 7.72 -6.55 -24.44
C TYR A 176 9.05 -6.05 -24.98
N TYR A 177 9.50 -4.86 -24.55
CA TYR A 177 10.79 -4.30 -24.93
C TYR A 177 11.95 -5.21 -24.46
N LYS A 178 11.91 -5.68 -23.21
CA LYS A 178 12.95 -6.58 -22.66
C LYS A 178 13.03 -7.94 -23.35
N ARG A 179 11.94 -8.37 -24.00
CA ARG A 179 11.82 -9.69 -24.65
C ARG A 179 11.87 -9.60 -26.17
N ASP A 180 12.22 -8.44 -26.73
CA ASP A 180 12.27 -8.16 -28.17
C ASP A 180 10.95 -8.46 -28.92
N MET A 181 9.80 -8.38 -28.22
CA MET A 181 8.48 -8.59 -28.81
C MET A 181 7.96 -7.29 -29.43
N HIS A 182 8.58 -6.86 -30.52
CA HIS A 182 8.35 -5.55 -31.14
C HIS A 182 6.91 -5.34 -31.64
N HIS A 183 6.24 -6.38 -32.16
CA HIS A 183 4.87 -6.28 -32.64
C HIS A 183 3.89 -5.89 -31.52
N LYS A 184 3.87 -6.67 -30.43
CA LYS A 184 3.00 -6.40 -29.26
C LYS A 184 3.35 -5.08 -28.58
N LEU A 185 4.62 -4.68 -28.61
CA LEU A 185 5.04 -3.38 -28.12
C LEU A 185 4.39 -2.23 -28.90
N PHE A 186 4.32 -2.33 -30.24
CA PHE A 186 3.66 -1.30 -31.06
C PHE A 186 2.15 -1.31 -30.91
N GLU A 187 1.55 -2.48 -30.74
CA GLU A 187 0.11 -2.64 -30.45
C GLU A 187 -0.27 -1.89 -29.17
N VAL A 188 0.38 -2.20 -28.05
CA VAL A 188 0.11 -1.50 -26.77
C VAL A 188 0.45 -0.01 -26.84
N PHE A 189 1.46 0.38 -27.61
CA PHE A 189 1.77 1.80 -27.80
C PHE A 189 0.69 2.52 -28.63
N ALA A 190 0.14 1.88 -29.66
CA ALA A 190 -0.97 2.43 -30.44
C ALA A 190 -2.23 2.54 -29.56
N ASP A 191 -2.59 1.48 -28.82
CA ASP A 191 -3.73 1.50 -27.88
C ASP A 191 -3.59 2.64 -26.86
N MET A 192 -2.38 2.86 -26.35
CA MET A 192 -2.08 3.95 -25.42
C MET A 192 -2.34 5.33 -26.05
N GLU A 193 -1.99 5.52 -27.33
CA GLU A 193 -2.25 6.75 -28.06
C GLU A 193 -3.74 6.93 -28.43
N GLU A 194 -4.41 5.85 -28.82
CA GLU A 194 -5.84 5.85 -29.19
C GLU A 194 -6.73 6.18 -27.99
N LEU A 195 -6.36 5.70 -26.80
CA LEU A 195 -7.04 6.01 -25.54
C LEU A 195 -6.65 7.39 -24.96
N GLY A 196 -5.85 8.18 -25.69
CA GLY A 196 -5.44 9.52 -25.25
C GLY A 196 -4.46 9.51 -24.08
N VAL A 197 -3.90 8.35 -23.69
CA VAL A 197 -2.97 8.24 -22.57
C VAL A 197 -1.58 8.70 -23.01
N LYS A 198 -1.09 9.82 -22.48
CA LYS A 198 0.21 10.37 -22.89
C LYS A 198 1.39 9.46 -22.49
N PRO A 199 2.25 9.02 -23.44
CA PRO A 199 3.39 8.17 -23.14
C PRO A 199 4.46 8.90 -22.32
N ASN A 200 5.16 8.15 -21.47
CA ASN A 200 6.30 8.67 -20.73
C ASN A 200 7.55 8.75 -21.65
N ILE A 201 8.48 9.63 -21.31
CA ILE A 201 9.75 9.83 -22.04
C ILE A 201 10.51 8.51 -22.16
N ALA A 202 10.52 7.69 -21.11
CA ALA A 202 11.16 6.37 -21.14
C ALA A 202 10.52 5.45 -22.19
N ILE A 203 9.19 5.49 -22.34
CA ILE A 203 8.45 4.70 -23.32
C ILE A 203 8.74 5.18 -24.73
N VAL A 204 8.67 6.50 -24.97
CA VAL A 204 9.02 7.10 -26.26
C VAL A 204 10.45 6.73 -26.67
N SER A 205 11.39 6.75 -25.73
CA SER A 205 12.77 6.32 -25.98
C SER A 205 12.87 4.83 -26.31
N MET A 206 12.16 3.96 -25.59
CA MET A 206 12.11 2.51 -25.87
C MET A 206 11.54 2.23 -27.27
N VAL A 207 10.40 2.81 -27.60
CA VAL A 207 9.75 2.69 -28.91
C VAL A 207 10.66 3.24 -30.02
N GLY A 208 11.28 4.39 -29.80
CA GLY A 208 12.23 5.00 -30.73
C GLY A 208 13.43 4.11 -31.01
N LYS A 209 14.01 3.46 -29.98
CA LYS A 209 15.08 2.47 -30.15
C LYS A 209 14.65 1.28 -30.99
N VAL A 210 13.42 0.79 -30.80
CA VAL A 210 12.86 -0.30 -31.60
C VAL A 210 12.66 0.14 -33.05
N PHE A 211 12.17 1.35 -33.32
CA PHE A 211 12.07 1.88 -34.69
C PHE A 211 13.42 1.95 -35.39
N MET A 212 14.47 2.43 -34.69
CA MET A 212 15.83 2.46 -35.24
C MET A 212 16.36 1.04 -35.51
N LYS A 213 16.11 0.08 -34.60
CA LYS A 213 16.52 -1.32 -34.77
C LYS A 213 15.84 -1.99 -35.98
N LEU A 214 14.62 -1.57 -36.32
CA LEU A 214 13.84 -2.07 -37.46
C LEU A 214 14.01 -1.21 -38.73
N GLU A 215 14.97 -0.26 -38.74
CA GLU A 215 15.25 0.66 -39.86
C GLU A 215 14.03 1.51 -40.31
N MET A 216 13.06 1.73 -39.43
CA MET A 216 11.88 2.56 -39.69
C MET A 216 12.12 4.02 -39.30
N THR A 217 13.01 4.70 -40.02
CA THR A 217 13.42 6.10 -39.74
C THR A 217 12.25 7.08 -39.83
N ASP A 218 11.36 6.92 -40.80
CA ASP A 218 10.21 7.81 -41.00
C ASP A 218 9.27 7.84 -39.78
N LYS A 219 9.05 6.69 -39.17
CA LYS A 219 8.21 6.57 -37.96
C LYS A 219 8.92 7.14 -36.75
N TYR A 220 10.24 6.95 -36.66
CA TYR A 220 11.06 7.53 -35.61
C TYR A 220 11.02 9.08 -35.64
N GLU A 221 11.17 9.69 -36.81
CA GLU A 221 11.09 11.15 -36.95
C GLU A 221 9.71 11.69 -36.56
N LYS A 222 8.63 11.02 -36.99
CA LYS A 222 7.26 11.35 -36.58
C LYS A 222 7.08 11.25 -35.07
N LEU A 223 7.61 10.20 -34.45
CA LEU A 223 7.56 10.01 -32.99
C LEU A 223 8.28 11.14 -32.25
N MET A 224 9.49 11.52 -32.70
CA MET A 224 10.28 12.59 -32.07
C MET A 224 9.65 13.97 -32.25
N LYS A 225 8.99 14.22 -33.38
CA LYS A 225 8.21 15.44 -33.62
C LYS A 225 6.99 15.51 -32.70
N LYS A 226 6.29 14.40 -32.49
CA LYS A 226 5.09 14.32 -31.64
C LYS A 226 5.43 14.42 -30.14
N TYR A 227 6.52 13.79 -29.71
CA TYR A 227 6.97 13.78 -28.32
C TYR A 227 8.41 14.30 -28.19
N PRO A 228 8.62 15.62 -28.36
CA PRO A 228 9.93 16.21 -28.18
C PRO A 228 10.43 16.03 -26.74
N PRO A 229 11.73 15.75 -26.54
CA PRO A 229 12.29 15.63 -25.20
C PRO A 229 12.13 16.96 -24.45
N PRO A 230 11.83 16.91 -23.14
CA PRO A 230 11.69 18.13 -22.35
C PRO A 230 13.04 18.86 -22.30
N GLN A 231 13.05 20.08 -22.81
CA GLN A 231 14.20 20.97 -22.68
C GLN A 231 14.19 21.61 -21.29
N TRP A 232 15.38 21.78 -20.71
CA TRP A 232 15.56 22.38 -19.40
C TRP A 232 16.49 23.57 -19.52
N GLU A 233 16.10 24.66 -18.89
CA GLU A 233 16.86 25.89 -18.81
C GLU A 233 17.15 26.23 -17.35
N PHE A 234 18.26 26.91 -17.11
CA PHE A 234 18.56 27.42 -15.78
C PHE A 234 18.11 28.87 -15.69
N ARG A 235 17.20 29.16 -14.77
CA ARG A 235 16.73 30.51 -14.49
C ARG A 235 17.14 30.91 -13.08
N TYR A 236 17.49 32.18 -12.92
CA TYR A 236 17.71 32.76 -11.60
C TYR A 236 16.40 33.30 -11.08
N ILE A 237 15.86 32.65 -10.04
CA ILE A 237 14.66 33.11 -9.35
C ILE A 237 15.08 33.53 -7.95
N LYS A 238 14.91 34.82 -7.61
CA LYS A 238 15.32 35.39 -6.31
C LYS A 238 16.79 35.09 -5.94
N GLY A 239 17.69 35.20 -6.92
CA GLY A 239 19.12 34.95 -6.76
C GLY A 239 19.55 33.47 -6.69
N ARG A 240 18.62 32.51 -6.65
CA ARG A 240 18.90 31.07 -6.68
C ARG A 240 18.80 30.54 -8.11
N ARG A 241 19.78 29.74 -8.54
CA ARG A 241 19.77 29.07 -9.84
C ARG A 241 18.85 27.85 -9.76
N VAL A 242 17.71 27.90 -10.45
CA VAL A 242 16.71 26.84 -10.49
C VAL A 242 16.65 26.27 -11.90
N LYS A 243 16.57 24.94 -12.01
CA LYS A 243 16.36 24.25 -13.29
C LYS A 243 14.86 24.25 -13.60
N VAL A 244 14.46 25.01 -14.61
CA VAL A 244 13.07 25.17 -15.05
C VAL A 244 12.90 24.46 -16.40
N LYS A 245 11.72 23.88 -16.66
CA LYS A 245 11.41 23.29 -17.96
C LYS A 245 11.19 24.41 -18.97
N ALA A 246 11.87 24.35 -20.11
CA ALA A 246 11.71 25.36 -21.16
C ALA A 246 10.30 25.25 -21.76
N LYS A 247 9.58 26.39 -21.84
CA LYS A 247 8.31 26.46 -22.56
C LYS A 247 8.60 26.29 -24.05
N GLN A 248 7.93 25.34 -24.69
CA GLN A 248 7.96 25.21 -26.15
C GLN A 248 7.09 26.33 -26.73
N LEU A 249 7.71 27.42 -27.17
CA LEU A 249 7.06 28.43 -27.99
C LEU A 249 7.00 27.88 -29.42
N SER A 250 5.86 27.32 -29.79
CA SER A 250 5.51 27.09 -31.20
C SER A 250 4.15 27.74 -31.45
N GLU A 251 4.08 28.48 -32.56
CA GLU A 251 2.93 29.25 -33.10
C GLU A 251 2.93 30.74 -32.72
N LEU A 252 3.66 31.53 -33.50
CA LEU A 252 3.16 32.66 -34.32
C LEU A 252 4.37 33.31 -35.02
N SER A 253 4.75 32.75 -36.16
CA SER A 253 5.63 33.41 -37.12
C SER A 253 5.26 32.87 -38.50
N ASP A 254 4.08 33.25 -38.96
CA ASP A 254 3.71 33.27 -40.38
C ASP A 254 2.65 34.35 -40.56
N GLY A 255 3.04 35.49 -41.13
CA GLY A 255 2.17 36.65 -41.35
C GLY A 255 2.97 37.92 -41.63
N GLU A 256 3.26 38.13 -42.91
CA GLU A 256 4.05 39.21 -43.48
C GLU A 256 3.53 40.64 -43.20
N GLY A 257 4.47 41.59 -43.16
CA GLY A 257 4.31 42.83 -43.92
C GLY A 257 4.00 44.13 -43.15
N GLY A 258 4.98 45.04 -43.14
CA GLY A 258 4.70 46.46 -43.42
C GLY A 258 4.76 47.47 -42.26
N VAL A 259 5.95 48.06 -42.09
CA VAL A 259 6.24 49.52 -42.10
C VAL A 259 5.49 50.47 -41.13
N SER A 260 6.31 51.30 -40.47
CA SER A 260 6.12 52.73 -40.10
C SER A 260 5.94 53.09 -38.62
N SER A 261 7.04 53.63 -38.08
CA SER A 261 7.17 54.94 -37.40
C SER A 261 6.54 55.21 -36.02
N ASP A 262 7.46 55.63 -35.14
CA ASP A 262 7.38 56.69 -34.11
C ASP A 262 6.56 56.51 -32.81
N GLU A 263 7.32 56.72 -31.73
CA GLU A 263 7.04 57.30 -30.40
C GLU A 263 5.64 57.17 -29.78
N ASP A 264 5.56 56.56 -28.58
CA ASP A 264 5.33 57.37 -27.37
C ASP A 264 5.47 56.59 -26.06
N LYS A 265 5.95 57.30 -25.04
CA LYS A 265 5.84 56.92 -23.62
C LYS A 265 4.40 57.16 -23.16
N THR A 266 3.84 56.24 -22.39
CA THR A 266 3.43 56.42 -20.97
C THR A 266 2.45 55.32 -20.58
N ASP A 267 2.81 54.61 -19.52
CA ASP A 267 1.98 54.16 -18.40
C ASP A 267 0.49 53.96 -18.69
N ASN A 268 0.10 52.68 -18.81
CA ASN A 268 -1.22 52.26 -18.38
C ASN A 268 -1.08 51.04 -17.47
N GLU A 269 -1.49 51.24 -16.22
CA GLU A 269 -1.78 50.22 -15.23
C GLU A 269 -2.59 49.11 -15.89
N ILE A 270 -1.98 47.93 -15.98
CA ILE A 270 -2.72 46.69 -16.16
C ILE A 270 -2.56 45.96 -14.85
N GLU A 271 -3.67 45.96 -14.09
CA GLU A 271 -3.96 45.04 -13.00
C GLU A 271 -3.36 43.68 -13.32
N ILE A 272 -2.29 43.34 -12.61
CA ILE A 272 -1.83 41.97 -12.49
C ILE A 272 -2.88 41.27 -11.63
N LYS A 273 -3.98 40.86 -12.27
CA LYS A 273 -4.73 39.69 -11.81
C LYS A 273 -3.73 38.55 -11.83
N SER A 274 -3.20 38.29 -10.65
CA SER A 274 -2.56 37.05 -10.29
C SER A 274 -3.61 35.94 -10.32
N GLU A 275 -4.04 35.59 -11.54
CA GLU A 275 -4.59 34.27 -11.79
C GLU A 275 -3.39 33.31 -11.76
N ILE A 276 -3.13 32.84 -10.55
CA ILE A 276 -2.59 31.52 -10.29
C ILE A 276 -3.56 30.56 -11.00
N LEU A 277 -3.28 30.27 -12.27
CA LEU A 277 -3.73 29.03 -12.89
C LEU A 277 -2.86 27.93 -12.28
N SER A 278 -3.31 27.50 -11.10
CA SER A 278 -3.22 26.12 -10.67
C SER A 278 -3.83 25.26 -11.78
N ASP A 279 -2.99 24.69 -12.64
CA ASP A 279 -3.34 23.41 -13.26
C ASP A 279 -3.18 22.32 -12.18
N GLU A 280 -4.01 22.43 -11.14
CA GLU A 280 -4.66 21.26 -10.56
C GLU A 280 -5.83 20.97 -11.50
N GLU A 281 -5.55 20.24 -12.58
CA GLU A 281 -6.60 19.38 -13.12
C GLU A 281 -6.84 18.27 -12.11
N ALA A 282 -7.74 18.55 -11.17
CA ALA A 282 -8.50 17.54 -10.49
C ALA A 282 -9.37 16.83 -11.53
N ASN A 283 -8.92 15.66 -11.98
CA ASN A 283 -9.87 14.61 -12.31
C ASN A 283 -10.15 13.84 -11.02
N GLN A 284 -11.40 13.93 -10.58
CA GLN A 284 -12.00 13.15 -9.51
C GLN A 284 -11.99 11.67 -9.88
N ASP A 285 -10.90 10.99 -9.53
CA ASP A 285 -10.95 9.59 -9.18
C ASP A 285 -11.24 9.55 -7.68
N GLY A 286 -12.53 9.53 -7.33
CA GLY A 286 -12.95 9.39 -5.94
C GLY A 286 -12.56 8.01 -5.41
N GLU A 287 -11.50 7.96 -4.61
CA GLU A 287 -11.24 7.10 -3.45
C GLU A 287 -9.73 7.07 -3.19
N ASP A 288 -9.22 8.00 -2.38
CA ASP A 288 -8.01 7.80 -1.55
C ASP A 288 -7.85 9.00 -0.58
N LEU A 289 -8.61 8.96 0.52
CA LEU A 289 -8.39 9.82 1.69
C LEU A 289 -7.89 9.00 2.89
N SER A 290 -7.43 7.76 2.65
CA SER A 290 -6.87 6.89 3.69
C SER A 290 -5.41 6.52 3.49
N GLU A 291 -4.81 6.80 2.32
CA GLU A 291 -3.43 6.41 2.04
C GLU A 291 -2.40 7.53 2.36
N GLU A 292 -2.77 8.81 2.32
CA GLU A 292 -1.86 9.92 2.70
C GLU A 292 -1.59 9.99 4.21
N GLU A 293 -2.56 9.60 5.05
CA GLU A 293 -2.35 9.50 6.51
C GLU A 293 -1.46 8.28 6.89
N GLU A 294 -1.40 7.25 6.03
CA GLU A 294 -0.54 6.07 6.26
C GLU A 294 0.92 6.27 5.79
N GLU A 295 1.16 7.09 4.75
CA GLU A 295 2.52 7.41 4.27
C GLU A 295 3.30 8.30 5.26
N GLU A 296 2.63 9.23 5.94
CA GLU A 296 3.25 10.01 7.02
C GLU A 296 3.61 9.18 8.25
N GLU A 297 2.89 8.10 8.54
CA GLU A 297 3.27 7.15 9.60
C GLU A 297 4.47 6.28 9.17
N GLU A 298 4.56 5.90 7.90
CA GLU A 298 5.68 5.12 7.35
C GLU A 298 7.02 5.88 7.32
N GLU A 299 7.01 7.19 7.03
CA GLU A 299 8.23 8.01 7.11
C GLU A 299 8.71 8.18 8.56
N LYS A 300 7.79 8.37 9.51
CA LYS A 300 8.10 8.47 10.94
C LYS A 300 8.66 7.16 11.51
N GLU A 301 8.20 6.00 11.00
CA GLU A 301 8.69 4.69 11.45
C GLU A 301 10.07 4.31 10.86
N LYS A 302 10.40 4.80 9.65
CA LYS A 302 11.72 4.63 9.03
C LYS A 302 12.81 5.47 9.72
N GLU A 303 12.50 6.67 10.20
CA GLU A 303 13.45 7.49 10.99
C GLU A 303 13.78 6.86 12.35
N LEU A 304 12.82 6.16 12.99
CA LEU A 304 13.04 5.50 14.28
C LEU A 304 13.94 4.26 14.21
N LEU A 305 14.09 3.65 13.02
CA LEU A 305 14.93 2.47 12.81
C LEU A 305 16.35 2.79 12.31
N GLY A 306 16.62 4.04 11.90
CA GLY A 306 17.95 4.48 11.44
C GLY A 306 18.95 4.82 12.56
N GLY A 307 18.49 4.92 13.80
CA GLY A 307 19.29 5.37 14.95
C GLY A 307 19.87 4.24 15.80
N ASN A 308 20.64 3.31 15.24
CA ASN A 308 21.50 2.41 16.03
C ASN A 308 22.64 1.83 15.18
N GLN A 309 23.63 2.67 14.89
CA GLN A 309 24.94 2.20 14.44
C GLN A 309 25.84 2.03 15.67
N VAL A 310 26.01 0.77 16.05
CA VAL A 310 26.93 0.28 17.08
C VAL A 310 28.37 0.63 16.69
N GLN A 311 29.04 1.47 17.48
CA GLN A 311 30.51 1.59 17.43
C GLN A 311 31.12 0.32 18.04
N ILE A 312 31.56 -0.59 17.19
CA ILE A 312 32.44 -1.69 17.59
C ILE A 312 33.87 -1.14 17.63
N VAL A 313 34.37 -0.85 18.83
CA VAL A 313 35.76 -0.49 19.07
C VAL A 313 36.60 -1.76 19.00
N THR A 314 37.41 -1.88 17.95
CA THR A 314 38.41 -2.95 17.82
C THR A 314 39.65 -2.57 18.62
N SER A 315 40.00 -3.38 19.62
CA SER A 315 41.25 -3.27 20.36
C SER A 315 42.34 -4.04 19.60
N GLY A 316 43.25 -3.30 18.97
CA GLY A 316 44.43 -3.85 18.30
C GLY A 316 45.62 -3.90 19.27
N LEU A 317 46.13 -5.10 19.49
CA LEU A 317 47.45 -5.40 20.07
C LEU A 317 48.56 -5.06 19.05
N GLY A 318 49.65 -4.46 19.52
CA GLY A 318 50.95 -4.29 18.83
C GLY A 318 51.75 -3.19 19.55
N HIS A 319 52.61 -3.50 20.53
CA HIS A 319 53.99 -4.01 20.39
C HIS A 319 54.89 -3.10 19.55
N LEU A 320 55.67 -2.22 20.20
CA LEU A 320 56.95 -1.70 19.69
C LEU A 320 57.89 -1.37 20.85
N ASP A 321 59.10 -1.89 20.71
CA ASP A 321 60.30 -1.79 21.55
C ASP A 321 60.99 -0.41 21.52
N SER A 322 61.86 -0.24 22.52
CA SER A 322 63.14 0.51 22.52
C SER A 322 63.17 2.00 22.20
N SER A 323 63.43 2.82 23.21
CA SER A 323 64.76 3.41 23.49
C SER A 323 64.79 4.11 24.84
#